data_AF-A0A973JS39-F1
#
_entry.id   AF-A0A973JS39-F1
#
_cell.length_a   1.000
_cell.length_b   1.000
_cell.length_c   1.000
_cell.angle_alpha   90.00
_cell.angle_beta   90.00
_cell.angle_gamma   90.00
#
_symmetry.space_group_name_H-M   'P 1'
#
loop_
_entity.id
_entity.type
_entity.pdbx_description
1 polymer ?
#
loop_
_entity_poly.entity_id
_entity_poly.type
_entity_poly.pdbx_seq_one_letter_code
_entity_poly.pdbx_strand_id
1 'polypeptide(L)'
;MNVKFIYPSFEVDMYGETGIDKLKRIEQVGRTCYRSQDKITDDSYERFVRMIMKNNHTAIIEFASFGVKFICDRSVSHQLVRARLASFAQQSQRYCDYNDCMTFIIPVWADNIKPTEVDTSNYNTKLFRNYTLTEHTWFNAAINSALTYKSLRGSLKPEEARSFAMAGLKYNSLLSWVVYAFWFFFSEKVFSALGVREGVPLSTLPHAL
;
A
#
# COMPACT_ATOMS: atom_id res chain seq x y z
N MET A 1 6.47 -10.90 -24.65
CA MET A 1 6.82 -10.61 -23.24
C MET A 1 5.51 -10.26 -22.61
N ASN A 2 5.21 -10.76 -21.42
CA ASN A 2 3.90 -10.49 -20.86
C ASN A 2 3.92 -9.18 -20.06
N VAL A 3 2.89 -8.38 -20.25
CA VAL A 3 2.66 -7.16 -19.46
C VAL A 3 1.32 -7.30 -18.77
N LYS A 4 1.34 -7.23 -17.43
CA LYS A 4 0.15 -7.30 -16.59
C LYS A 4 -0.26 -5.91 -16.14
N PHE A 5 -1.55 -5.64 -16.19
CA PHE A 5 -2.16 -4.45 -15.62
C PHE A 5 -3.06 -4.90 -14.48
N ILE A 6 -2.87 -4.34 -13.29
CA ILE A 6 -3.66 -4.68 -12.10
C ILE A 6 -4.10 -3.41 -11.39
N TYR A 7 -5.17 -3.51 -10.62
CA TYR A 7 -5.51 -2.45 -9.67
C TYR A 7 -4.54 -2.43 -8.49
N PRO A 8 -4.32 -1.26 -7.88
CA PRO A 8 -3.65 -1.19 -6.59
C PRO A 8 -4.44 -1.99 -5.54
N SER A 9 -3.75 -2.56 -4.56
CA SER A 9 -4.36 -3.32 -3.47
C SER A 9 -3.48 -3.32 -2.23
N PHE A 10 -4.05 -3.74 -1.10
CA PHE A 10 -3.32 -3.88 0.16
C PHE A 10 -3.82 -5.10 0.94
N GLU A 11 -2.96 -5.62 1.80
CA GLU A 11 -3.22 -6.78 2.66
C GLU A 11 -2.74 -6.43 4.08
N VAL A 12 -3.61 -6.54 5.08
CA VAL A 12 -3.34 -6.18 6.49
C VAL A 12 -3.07 -7.45 7.32
N ASP A 13 -2.32 -7.31 8.40
CA ASP A 13 -2.04 -8.34 9.41
C ASP A 13 -1.22 -9.54 8.91
N MET A 14 -0.11 -9.23 8.25
CA MET A 14 0.88 -10.23 7.82
C MET A 14 1.55 -11.04 8.94
N TYR A 15 1.37 -10.68 10.22
CA TYR A 15 2.11 -11.25 11.35
C TYR A 15 1.30 -12.22 12.22
N GLY A 16 0.07 -12.56 11.83
CA GLY A 16 -0.73 -13.61 12.49
C GLY A 16 -1.30 -13.27 13.87
N GLU A 17 -1.00 -12.08 14.43
CA GLU A 17 -1.65 -11.57 15.64
C GLU A 17 -2.94 -10.83 15.27
N THR A 18 -4.05 -11.15 15.93
CA THR A 18 -5.35 -10.55 15.63
C THR A 18 -5.43 -9.09 16.11
N GLY A 19 -6.35 -8.31 15.53
CA GLY A 19 -6.66 -6.98 16.03
C GLY A 19 -7.07 -6.96 17.51
N ILE A 20 -7.75 -8.01 17.99
CA ILE A 20 -8.17 -8.13 19.40
C ILE A 20 -6.97 -8.28 20.32
N ASP A 21 -6.00 -9.14 19.96
CA ASP A 21 -4.78 -9.34 20.76
C ASP A 21 -4.00 -8.03 20.93
N LYS A 22 -3.94 -7.23 19.87
CA LYS A 22 -3.33 -5.89 19.89
C LYS A 22 -4.06 -4.94 20.85
N LEU A 23 -5.39 -4.93 20.83
CA LEU A 23 -6.18 -4.10 21.75
C LEU A 23 -6.01 -4.54 23.22
N LYS A 24 -5.99 -5.86 23.47
CA LYS A 24 -5.71 -6.42 24.80
C LYS A 24 -4.30 -6.02 25.29
N ARG A 25 -3.30 -6.03 24.40
CA ARG A 25 -1.94 -5.54 24.71
C ARG A 25 -1.93 -4.05 25.09
N ILE A 26 -2.64 -3.20 24.34
CA ILE A 26 -2.76 -1.76 24.65
C ILE A 26 -3.36 -1.57 26.05
N GLU A 27 -4.43 -2.32 26.38
CA GLU A 27 -5.04 -2.27 27.71
C GLU A 27 -4.07 -2.72 28.81
N GLN A 28 -3.37 -3.84 28.61
CA GLN A 28 -2.41 -4.37 29.56
C GLN A 28 -1.29 -3.35 29.87
N VAL A 29 -0.73 -2.72 28.83
CA VAL A 29 0.31 -1.69 29.00
C VAL A 29 -0.26 -0.47 29.71
N GLY A 30 -1.41 0.05 29.25
CA GLY A 30 -2.01 1.24 29.83
C GLY A 30 -2.38 1.07 31.31
N ARG A 31 -2.91 -0.10 31.68
CA ARG A 31 -3.25 -0.39 33.08
C ARG A 31 -2.04 -0.63 33.96
N THR A 32 -0.91 -1.04 33.38
CA THR A 32 0.38 -1.16 34.11
C THR A 32 0.85 0.19 34.65
N CYS A 33 0.67 1.28 33.87
CA CYS A 33 1.01 2.64 34.31
C CYS A 33 0.25 3.11 35.55
N TYR A 34 -0.98 2.60 35.76
CA TYR A 34 -1.86 3.00 36.87
C TYR A 34 -2.11 1.89 37.90
N ARG A 35 -1.38 0.76 37.81
CA ARG A 35 -1.56 -0.43 38.65
C ARG A 35 -3.04 -0.86 38.77
N SER A 36 -3.74 -0.91 37.63
CA SER A 36 -5.18 -1.21 37.56
C SER A 36 -5.49 -2.47 36.76
N GLN A 37 -4.58 -3.45 36.78
CA GLN A 37 -4.69 -4.72 36.03
C GLN A 37 -5.85 -5.61 36.52
N ASP A 38 -6.31 -5.40 37.76
CA ASP A 38 -7.49 -6.05 38.35
C ASP A 38 -8.79 -5.77 37.57
N LYS A 39 -8.80 -4.70 36.77
CA LYS A 39 -9.96 -4.28 35.96
C LYS A 39 -9.96 -4.82 34.53
N ILE A 40 -9.03 -5.72 34.19
CA ILE A 40 -8.99 -6.39 32.88
C ILE A 40 -10.03 -7.50 32.85
N THR A 41 -10.91 -7.46 31.85
CA THR A 41 -11.88 -8.51 31.51
C THR A 41 -11.68 -8.94 30.05
N ASP A 42 -12.39 -9.97 29.62
CA ASP A 42 -12.28 -10.45 28.23
C ASP A 42 -12.73 -9.43 27.19
N ASP A 43 -13.53 -8.44 27.58
CA ASP A 43 -14.19 -7.44 26.74
C ASP A 43 -13.86 -5.97 27.13
N SER A 44 -13.03 -5.74 28.16
CA SER A 44 -12.70 -4.39 28.64
C SER A 44 -11.84 -3.57 27.68
N TYR A 45 -11.11 -4.24 26.78
CA TYR A 45 -10.10 -3.63 25.92
C TYR A 45 -10.67 -2.52 25.03
N GLU A 46 -11.88 -2.69 24.50
CA GLU A 46 -12.48 -1.71 23.60
C GLU A 46 -12.80 -0.41 24.35
N ARG A 47 -13.44 -0.54 25.52
CA ARG A 47 -13.77 0.60 26.38
C ARG A 47 -12.51 1.31 26.84
N PHE A 48 -11.47 0.56 27.19
CA PHE A 48 -10.19 1.12 27.60
C PHE A 48 -9.52 1.91 26.47
N VAL A 49 -9.44 1.34 25.27
CA VAL A 49 -8.83 1.99 24.10
C VAL A 49 -9.61 3.26 23.71
N ARG A 50 -10.94 3.23 23.73
CA ARG A 50 -11.77 4.42 23.49
C ARG A 50 -11.53 5.53 24.53
N MET A 51 -11.36 5.16 25.80
CA MET A 51 -11.07 6.11 26.88
C MET A 51 -9.70 6.78 26.70
N ILE A 52 -8.64 6.01 26.44
CA ILE A 52 -7.29 6.60 26.25
C ILE A 52 -7.24 7.51 25.01
N MET A 53 -7.97 7.16 23.93
CA MET A 53 -8.11 8.00 22.74
C MET A 53 -8.81 9.32 23.08
N LYS A 54 -9.94 9.25 23.80
CA LYS A 54 -10.69 10.44 24.24
C LYS A 54 -9.85 11.37 25.12
N ASN A 55 -8.96 10.81 25.94
CA ASN A 55 -8.10 11.58 26.85
C ASN A 55 -6.76 11.99 26.23
N ASN A 56 -6.53 11.73 24.94
CA ASN A 56 -5.27 12.01 24.25
C ASN A 56 -4.03 11.33 24.89
N HIS A 57 -4.21 10.18 25.54
CA HIS A 57 -3.14 9.36 26.13
C HIS A 57 -2.57 8.39 25.07
N THR A 58 -2.02 8.95 24.01
CA THR A 58 -1.80 8.23 22.74
C THR A 58 -0.51 7.41 22.72
N ALA A 59 0.44 7.70 23.61
CA ALA A 59 1.69 6.94 23.76
C ALA A 59 1.46 5.43 24.02
N ILE A 60 0.37 5.06 24.70
CA ILE A 60 0.06 3.65 25.01
C ILE A 60 -0.29 2.85 23.75
N ILE A 61 -0.83 3.52 22.73
CA ILE A 61 -1.21 2.88 21.46
C ILE A 61 0.03 2.45 20.67
N GLU A 62 1.20 3.03 20.97
CA GLU A 62 2.44 2.69 20.29
C GLU A 62 2.93 1.25 20.57
N PHE A 63 2.40 0.61 21.59
CA PHE A 63 2.69 -0.78 21.94
C PHE A 63 1.97 -1.80 21.05
N ALA A 64 1.13 -1.33 20.13
CA ALA A 64 0.55 -2.16 19.08
C ALA A 64 1.10 -1.77 17.70
N SER A 65 1.46 -2.78 16.92
CA SER A 65 1.91 -2.64 15.54
C SER A 65 1.12 -3.56 14.61
N PHE A 66 1.00 -3.14 13.35
CA PHE A 66 0.34 -3.89 12.28
C PHE A 66 1.23 -3.85 11.03
N GLY A 67 1.20 -4.93 10.27
CA GLY A 67 1.90 -5.05 8.99
C GLY A 67 0.90 -4.90 7.86
N VAL A 68 1.24 -4.09 6.85
CA VAL A 68 0.47 -3.95 5.62
C VAL A 68 1.36 -4.14 4.42
N LYS A 69 0.97 -5.05 3.54
CA LYS A 69 1.59 -5.18 2.23
C LYS A 69 0.81 -4.40 1.22
N PHE A 70 1.43 -3.35 0.69
CA PHE A 70 0.89 -2.56 -0.41
C PHE A 70 1.39 -3.11 -1.73
N ILE A 71 0.46 -3.26 -2.66
CA ILE A 71 0.70 -3.45 -4.09
C ILE A 71 0.31 -2.14 -4.75
N CYS A 72 1.30 -1.29 -5.00
CA CYS A 72 1.11 0.07 -5.51
C CYS A 72 2.19 0.41 -6.53
N ASP A 73 2.09 1.57 -7.19
CA ASP A 73 3.12 2.00 -8.13
C ASP A 73 4.31 2.63 -7.38
N ARG A 74 5.41 2.81 -8.10
CA ARG A 74 6.62 3.37 -7.51
C ARG A 74 6.42 4.80 -7.00
N SER A 75 5.65 5.63 -7.70
CA SER A 75 5.42 7.02 -7.29
C SER A 75 4.64 7.10 -5.98
N VAL A 76 3.63 6.25 -5.80
CA VAL A 76 2.93 6.11 -4.50
C VAL A 76 3.89 5.60 -3.44
N SER A 77 4.69 4.56 -3.72
CA SER A 77 5.66 4.05 -2.75
C SER A 77 6.65 5.11 -2.25
N HIS A 78 7.04 6.04 -3.11
CA HIS A 78 7.91 7.17 -2.75
C HIS A 78 7.22 8.19 -1.84
N GLN A 79 5.89 8.28 -1.87
CA GLN A 79 5.10 9.03 -0.89
C GLN A 79 4.99 8.25 0.42
N LEU A 80 4.80 6.92 0.35
CA LEU A 80 4.69 6.07 1.55
C LEU A 80 5.95 6.16 2.41
N VAL A 81 7.14 6.06 1.82
CA VAL A 81 8.43 6.12 2.56
C VAL A 81 8.73 7.48 3.19
N ARG A 82 7.88 8.50 2.99
CA ARG A 82 7.99 9.79 3.71
C ARG A 82 7.48 9.69 5.14
N ALA A 83 6.73 8.65 5.47
CA ALA A 83 6.38 8.32 6.84
C ALA A 83 7.62 7.83 7.60
N ARG A 84 8.17 8.70 8.45
CA ARG A 84 9.42 8.42 9.18
C ARG A 84 9.26 7.45 10.35
N LEU A 85 8.08 7.40 10.97
CA LEU A 85 7.80 6.52 12.11
C LEU A 85 7.35 5.13 11.66
N ALA A 86 7.96 4.58 10.60
CA ALA A 86 7.60 3.30 9.99
C ALA A 86 8.83 2.46 9.62
N SER A 87 8.62 1.16 9.45
CA SER A 87 9.59 0.26 8.84
C SER A 87 9.12 -0.19 7.46
N PHE A 88 10.00 -0.19 6.47
CA PHE A 88 9.68 -0.54 5.08
C PHE A 88 10.57 -1.68 4.58
N ALA A 89 9.96 -2.62 3.87
CA ALA A 89 10.66 -3.58 3.03
C ALA A 89 10.08 -3.50 1.60
N GLN A 90 10.89 -3.06 0.64
CA GLN A 90 10.43 -2.79 -0.71
C GLN A 90 11.08 -3.73 -1.72
N GLN A 91 10.33 -4.10 -2.75
CA GLN A 91 10.85 -4.84 -3.88
C GLN A 91 12.01 -4.05 -4.53
N SER A 92 13.18 -4.66 -4.66
CA SER A 92 14.35 -3.97 -5.20
C SER A 92 14.46 -4.16 -6.70
N GLN A 93 14.33 -3.08 -7.48
CA GLN A 93 14.62 -3.09 -8.91
C GLN A 93 16.10 -3.39 -9.26
N ARG A 94 17.00 -3.40 -8.28
CA ARG A 94 18.40 -3.79 -8.50
C ARG A 94 18.56 -5.31 -8.61
N TYR A 95 17.67 -6.06 -7.96
CA TYR A 95 17.77 -7.51 -7.83
C TYR A 95 16.61 -8.25 -8.50
N CYS A 96 15.40 -7.67 -8.49
CA CYS A 96 14.26 -8.26 -9.18
C CYS A 96 14.39 -8.04 -10.68
N ASP A 97 14.40 -9.13 -11.44
CA ASP A 97 14.33 -9.10 -12.89
C ASP A 97 12.86 -9.07 -13.34
N TYR A 98 12.57 -8.25 -14.34
CA TYR A 98 11.24 -8.08 -14.92
C TYR A 98 11.20 -8.49 -16.39
N ASN A 99 12.20 -9.25 -16.87
CA ASN A 99 12.35 -9.62 -18.27
C ASN A 99 11.22 -10.52 -18.81
N ASP A 100 10.69 -11.40 -17.96
CA ASP A 100 9.63 -12.35 -18.35
C ASP A 100 8.24 -11.69 -18.32
N CYS A 101 7.94 -11.02 -17.20
CA CYS A 101 6.66 -10.37 -16.97
C CYS A 101 6.85 -9.06 -16.21
N MET A 102 6.34 -7.97 -16.77
CA MET A 102 6.30 -6.67 -16.12
C MET A 102 4.87 -6.33 -15.71
N THR A 103 4.67 -5.85 -14.49
CA THR A 103 3.34 -5.50 -13.99
C THR A 103 3.25 -3.99 -13.79
N PHE A 104 2.15 -3.39 -14.24
CA PHE A 104 1.82 -1.98 -14.05
C PHE A 104 0.56 -1.84 -13.23
N ILE A 105 0.52 -0.78 -12.43
CA ILE A 105 -0.65 -0.42 -11.64
C ILE A 105 -1.51 0.51 -12.49
N ILE A 106 -2.77 0.15 -12.65
CA ILE A 106 -3.75 0.96 -13.37
C ILE A 106 -4.01 2.23 -12.54
N PRO A 107 -3.82 3.44 -13.11
CA PRO A 107 -4.09 4.68 -12.39
C PRO A 107 -5.57 4.83 -12.07
N VAL A 108 -5.88 5.48 -10.95
CA VAL A 108 -7.26 5.68 -10.48
C VAL A 108 -8.15 6.49 -11.44
N TRP A 109 -7.55 7.26 -12.35
CA TRP A 109 -8.27 8.06 -13.36
C TRP A 109 -8.59 7.26 -14.64
N ALA A 110 -8.04 6.06 -14.79
CA ALA A 110 -8.18 5.23 -16.00
C ALA A 110 -9.36 4.27 -15.89
N ASP A 111 -10.58 4.81 -16.00
CA ASP A 111 -11.83 4.08 -15.78
C ASP A 111 -12.06 2.92 -16.77
N ASN A 112 -11.59 3.05 -18.01
CA ASN A 112 -11.81 2.08 -19.09
C ASN A 112 -10.75 0.96 -19.11
N ILE A 113 -9.60 1.18 -18.45
CA ILE A 113 -8.56 0.17 -18.34
C ILE A 113 -8.94 -0.81 -17.23
N LYS A 114 -9.15 -2.08 -17.62
CA LYS A 114 -9.44 -3.18 -16.68
C LYS A 114 -8.20 -4.06 -16.50
N PRO A 115 -8.09 -4.79 -15.38
CA PRO A 115 -7.00 -5.71 -15.15
C PRO A 115 -6.92 -6.71 -16.29
N THR A 116 -5.73 -6.85 -16.87
CA THR A 116 -5.51 -7.65 -18.07
C THR A 116 -4.06 -8.07 -18.19
N GLU A 117 -3.81 -9.08 -19.00
CA GLU A 117 -2.48 -9.53 -19.39
C GLU A 117 -2.35 -9.42 -20.92
N VAL A 118 -1.31 -8.73 -21.37
CA VAL A 118 -1.02 -8.51 -22.79
C VAL A 118 0.28 -9.20 -23.13
N ASP A 119 0.24 -10.10 -24.09
CA ASP A 119 1.45 -10.57 -24.75
C ASP A 119 1.90 -9.53 -25.79
N THR A 120 3.06 -8.94 -25.58
CA THR A 120 3.60 -7.92 -26.48
C THR A 120 3.92 -8.43 -27.88
N SER A 121 4.07 -9.74 -28.11
CA SER A 121 4.28 -10.31 -29.46
C SER A 121 3.07 -10.13 -30.37
N ASN A 122 1.86 -10.17 -29.79
CA ASN A 122 0.59 -10.19 -30.50
C ASN A 122 -0.26 -8.94 -30.19
N TYR A 123 0.41 -7.82 -29.98
CA TYR A 123 -0.22 -6.55 -29.64
C TYR A 123 -1.21 -6.09 -30.72
N ASN A 124 -2.51 -6.18 -30.44
CA ASN A 124 -3.57 -5.83 -31.38
C ASN A 124 -4.28 -4.54 -30.97
N THR A 125 -4.45 -3.62 -31.92
CA THR A 125 -5.11 -2.32 -31.75
C THR A 125 -6.60 -2.40 -31.36
N LYS A 126 -7.24 -3.57 -31.50
CA LYS A 126 -8.65 -3.78 -31.12
C LYS A 126 -8.93 -3.63 -29.63
N LEU A 127 -7.93 -3.80 -28.73
CA LEU A 127 -8.12 -3.59 -27.28
C LEU A 127 -8.55 -2.15 -26.93
N PHE A 128 -8.27 -1.18 -27.80
CA PHE A 128 -8.32 0.26 -27.47
C PHE A 128 -9.57 0.98 -27.96
N ARG A 129 -10.53 0.28 -28.57
CA ARG A 129 -11.72 0.95 -29.14
C ARG A 129 -12.50 1.79 -28.14
N ASN A 130 -12.37 1.49 -26.85
CA ASN A 130 -13.12 2.13 -25.77
C ASN A 130 -12.23 2.98 -24.85
N TYR A 131 -10.95 3.20 -25.17
CA TYR A 131 -10.07 4.01 -24.32
C TYR A 131 -10.12 5.47 -24.75
N THR A 132 -10.08 6.37 -23.77
CA THR A 132 -9.79 7.78 -24.04
C THR A 132 -8.37 7.93 -24.58
N LEU A 133 -8.08 9.08 -25.22
CA LEU A 133 -6.74 9.38 -25.71
C LEU A 133 -5.69 9.33 -24.58
N THR A 134 -6.04 9.82 -23.39
CA THR A 134 -5.16 9.82 -22.21
C THR A 134 -4.86 8.40 -21.73
N GLU A 135 -5.87 7.55 -21.62
CA GLU A 135 -5.70 6.14 -21.25
C GLU A 135 -4.87 5.38 -22.27
N HIS A 136 -5.14 5.59 -23.57
CA HIS A 136 -4.36 4.99 -24.65
C HIS A 136 -2.89 5.41 -24.59
N THR A 137 -2.63 6.70 -24.33
CA THR A 137 -1.26 7.24 -24.21
C THR A 137 -0.51 6.59 -23.04
N TRP A 138 -1.14 6.52 -21.87
CA TRP A 138 -0.54 5.88 -20.70
C TRP A 138 -0.29 4.38 -20.91
N PHE A 139 -1.26 3.67 -21.49
CA PHE A 139 -1.16 2.25 -21.77
C PHE A 139 -0.02 1.95 -22.74
N ASN A 140 0.08 2.69 -23.85
CA ASN A 140 1.19 2.58 -24.80
C ASN A 140 2.54 2.88 -24.14
N ALA A 141 2.62 3.89 -23.27
CA ALA A 141 3.85 4.20 -22.54
C ALA A 141 4.28 3.04 -21.62
N ALA A 142 3.33 2.38 -20.95
CA ALA A 142 3.60 1.20 -20.14
C ALA A 142 4.14 0.03 -20.98
N ILE A 143 3.50 -0.28 -22.10
CA ILE A 143 3.94 -1.34 -23.03
C ILE A 143 5.33 -1.03 -23.59
N ASN A 144 5.56 0.19 -24.05
CA ASN A 144 6.86 0.62 -24.57
C ASN A 144 7.95 0.54 -23.49
N SER A 145 7.64 0.90 -22.24
CA SER A 145 8.59 0.76 -21.12
C SER A 145 9.00 -0.69 -20.90
N ALA A 146 8.05 -1.63 -20.96
CA ALA A 146 8.33 -3.06 -20.84
C ALA A 146 9.22 -3.58 -21.98
N LEU A 147 8.89 -3.22 -23.22
CA LEU A 147 9.68 -3.59 -24.41
C LEU A 147 11.09 -3.02 -24.35
N THR A 148 11.25 -1.75 -23.98
CA THR A 148 12.56 -1.12 -23.81
C THR A 148 13.36 -1.80 -22.72
N TYR A 149 12.75 -2.09 -21.56
CA TYR A 149 13.42 -2.81 -20.48
C TYR A 149 13.94 -4.18 -20.95
N LYS A 150 13.11 -4.95 -21.64
CA LYS A 150 13.50 -6.25 -22.21
C LYS A 150 14.65 -6.13 -23.21
N SER A 151 14.63 -5.11 -24.06
CA SER A 151 15.73 -4.83 -24.99
C SER A 151 17.05 -4.55 -24.23
N LEU A 152 17.02 -3.68 -23.23
CA LEU A 152 18.18 -3.35 -22.40
C LEU A 152 18.71 -4.56 -21.62
N ARG A 153 17.83 -5.43 -21.12
CA ARG A 153 18.21 -6.66 -20.41
C ARG A 153 18.99 -7.66 -21.26
N GLY A 154 19.00 -7.50 -22.59
CA GLY A 154 19.84 -8.30 -23.48
C GLY A 154 21.35 -8.11 -23.25
N SER A 155 21.78 -6.97 -22.69
CA SER A 155 23.21 -6.69 -22.43
C SER A 155 23.50 -6.08 -21.07
N LEU A 156 22.50 -5.46 -20.42
CA LEU A 156 22.68 -4.75 -19.15
C LEU A 156 22.08 -5.51 -17.99
N LYS A 157 22.65 -5.38 -16.79
CA LYS A 157 22.10 -5.95 -15.55
C LYS A 157 20.77 -5.28 -15.16
N PRO A 158 19.92 -5.92 -14.33
CA PRO A 158 18.66 -5.33 -13.89
C PRO A 158 18.80 -3.91 -13.30
N GLU A 159 19.86 -3.68 -12.52
CA GLU A 159 20.11 -2.39 -11.86
C GLU A 159 20.46 -1.23 -12.82
N GLU A 160 20.92 -1.54 -14.03
CA GLU A 160 21.24 -0.60 -15.10
C GLU A 160 20.02 -0.41 -16.02
N ALA A 161 19.38 -1.51 -16.42
CA ALA A 161 18.21 -1.51 -17.29
C ALA A 161 16.99 -0.80 -16.67
N ARG A 162 16.87 -0.77 -15.33
CA ARG A 162 15.79 -0.07 -14.63
C ARG A 162 15.79 1.46 -14.80
N SER A 163 16.84 2.05 -15.36
CA SER A 163 16.96 3.49 -15.57
C SER A 163 15.81 4.08 -16.39
N PHE A 164 15.18 3.28 -17.25
CA PHE A 164 14.04 3.67 -18.08
C PHE A 164 12.67 3.21 -17.53
N ALA A 165 12.64 2.47 -16.42
CA ALA A 165 11.38 1.90 -15.91
C ALA A 165 10.40 3.01 -15.46
N MET A 166 9.19 3.01 -16.04
CA MET A 166 8.15 4.01 -15.77
C MET A 166 7.74 4.04 -14.30
N ALA A 167 7.33 5.21 -13.80
CA ALA A 167 6.84 5.40 -12.43
C ALA A 167 5.62 4.51 -12.09
N GLY A 168 4.81 4.13 -13.08
CA GLY A 168 3.65 3.25 -12.93
C GLY A 168 3.99 1.76 -12.78
N LEU A 169 5.27 1.38 -12.79
CA LEU A 169 5.68 -0.01 -12.54
C LEU A 169 5.21 -0.43 -11.14
N LYS A 170 4.60 -1.61 -11.08
CA LYS A 170 4.17 -2.23 -9.84
C LYS A 170 5.35 -2.43 -8.89
N TYR A 171 5.10 -2.07 -7.64
CA TYR A 171 6.01 -2.18 -6.53
C TYR A 171 5.29 -2.90 -5.38
N ASN A 172 5.88 -3.99 -4.91
CA ASN A 172 5.50 -4.50 -3.59
C ASN A 172 6.25 -3.68 -2.55
N SER A 173 5.50 -3.01 -1.67
CA SER A 173 6.05 -2.37 -0.48
C SER A 173 5.37 -2.97 0.74
N LEU A 174 6.12 -3.75 1.52
CA LEU A 174 5.72 -4.13 2.86
C LEU A 174 6.01 -2.95 3.79
N LEU A 175 4.97 -2.53 4.49
CA LEU A 175 5.00 -1.50 5.50
C LEU A 175 4.68 -2.14 6.84
N SER A 176 5.56 -1.97 7.82
CA SER A 176 5.31 -2.33 9.20
C SER A 176 5.23 -1.08 10.03
N TRP A 177 4.17 -0.96 10.82
CA TRP A 177 3.85 0.32 11.43
C TRP A 177 3.21 0.24 12.80
N VAL A 178 3.24 1.37 13.50
CA VAL A 178 2.67 1.57 14.83
C VAL A 178 1.26 2.17 14.68
N VAL A 179 0.28 1.62 15.41
CA VAL A 179 -1.18 1.86 15.23
C VAL A 179 -1.54 3.36 15.20
N TYR A 180 -0.96 4.18 16.08
CA TYR A 180 -1.32 5.59 16.22
C TYR A 180 -0.88 6.46 15.02
N ALA A 181 0.35 6.25 14.52
CA ALA A 181 0.89 7.02 13.40
C ALA A 181 0.18 6.69 12.07
N PHE A 182 -0.29 5.46 11.91
CA PHE A 182 -1.05 5.04 10.73
C PHE A 182 -2.35 5.82 10.53
N TRP A 183 -3.12 5.93 11.62
CA TRP A 183 -4.44 6.53 11.55
C TRP A 183 -4.38 8.03 11.33
N PHE A 184 -3.49 8.74 12.04
CA PHE A 184 -3.38 10.19 11.95
C PHE A 184 -2.76 10.68 10.62
N PHE A 185 -1.80 9.93 10.05
CA PHE A 185 -1.06 10.39 8.88
C PHE A 185 -1.53 9.79 7.55
N PHE A 186 -2.21 8.64 7.55
CA PHE A 186 -2.21 7.79 6.37
C PHE A 186 -3.55 7.29 5.88
N SER A 187 -4.55 7.10 6.75
CA SER A 187 -5.81 6.46 6.34
C SER A 187 -6.51 7.23 5.21
N GLU A 188 -6.85 8.52 5.38
CA GLU A 188 -7.61 9.22 4.33
C GLU A 188 -6.83 9.42 3.01
N LYS A 189 -5.60 9.94 3.08
CA LYS A 189 -4.86 10.33 1.87
C LYS A 189 -4.40 9.13 1.05
N VAL A 190 -3.96 8.05 1.70
CA VAL A 190 -3.43 6.88 0.99
C VAL A 190 -4.56 5.98 0.50
N PHE A 191 -5.64 5.78 1.28
CA PHE A 191 -6.80 5.04 0.77
C PHE A 191 -7.47 5.78 -0.39
N SER A 192 -7.58 7.10 -0.33
CA SER A 192 -8.04 7.92 -1.45
C SER A 192 -7.11 7.80 -2.68
N ALA A 193 -5.78 7.87 -2.50
CA ALA A 193 -4.81 7.71 -3.58
C ALA A 193 -4.80 6.30 -4.21
N LEU A 194 -5.17 5.27 -3.44
CA LEU A 194 -5.31 3.88 -3.91
C LEU A 194 -6.70 3.59 -4.51
N GLY A 195 -7.59 4.59 -4.62
CA GLY A 195 -8.94 4.42 -5.16
C GLY A 195 -9.91 3.69 -4.21
N VAL A 196 -9.53 3.50 -2.95
CA VAL A 196 -10.37 2.92 -1.91
C VAL A 196 -11.30 4.03 -1.41
N ARG A 197 -12.53 4.07 -1.96
CA ARG A 197 -13.50 5.16 -1.75
C ARG A 197 -14.21 5.14 -0.38
N GLU A 198 -13.93 4.19 0.49
CA GLU A 198 -14.39 4.21 1.87
C GLU A 198 -13.20 4.13 2.82
N GLY A 199 -12.57 5.28 3.05
CA GLY A 199 -11.94 5.50 4.35
C GLY A 199 -13.05 5.39 5.40
N VAL A 200 -12.80 4.64 6.48
CA VAL A 200 -13.73 4.58 7.62
C VAL A 200 -14.07 6.04 8.01
N PRO A 201 -15.35 6.45 7.98
CA PRO A 201 -15.70 7.86 8.08
C PRO A 201 -15.23 8.48 9.39
N LEU A 202 -14.54 9.61 9.29
CA LEU A 202 -14.15 10.46 10.43
C LEU A 202 -15.35 10.91 11.28
N SER A 203 -16.57 10.83 10.77
CA SER A 203 -17.81 11.10 11.53
C SER A 203 -18.07 10.11 12.68
N THR A 204 -17.29 9.02 12.78
CA THR A 204 -17.38 8.05 13.89
C THR A 204 -16.31 8.25 14.98
N LEU A 205 -15.41 9.24 14.82
CA LEU A 205 -14.45 9.63 15.84
C LEU A 205 -14.80 11.01 16.40
N PRO A 206 -14.68 11.23 17.72
CA PRO A 206 -14.97 12.52 18.31
C PRO A 206 -14.09 13.59 17.66
N HIS A 207 -14.70 14.69 17.23
CA HIS A 207 -14.05 15.87 16.70
C HIS A 207 -12.74 16.17 17.46
N ALA A 208 -11.62 16.23 16.75
CA ALA A 208 -10.36 16.72 17.28
C ALA A 208 -9.82 17.83 16.36
N LEU A 209 -9.40 18.89 17.05
CA LEU A 209 -8.87 20.18 16.63
C LEU A 209 -7.66 20.11 15.68
#